data_AF-A0A6A8FI21-F1
#
_entry.id   AF-A0A6A8FI21-F1
#
_cell.length_a   1.000
_cell.length_b   1.000
_cell.length_c   1.000
_cell.angle_alpha   90.00
_cell.angle_beta   90.00
_cell.angle_gamma   90.00
#
_symmetry.space_group_name_H-M   'P 1'
#
loop_
_entity.id
_entity.type
_entity.pdbx_description
1 polymer ?
#
loop_
_entity_poly.entity_id
_entity_poly.type
_entity_poly.pdbx_seq_one_letter_code
_entity_poly.pdbx_strand_id
1 'polypeptide(L)'
;MSSVDQNPVHDLESLNWDDLLSLKRSQLNQIKDLTDKIIDIEKNRFRLINENIQQEKNKLVNMTTRLAQIRTEMNSNNSQLLTISEKISKSKNFVSIMGTRLPSDNEVDLVRILESSQKLVDEKRYKNERQKNEALSVMNDASMKLEAIKAIRTVNEQLIDLNAQAEEIKKILKILENEVTTLQTKIADTHNKIDKLFVSKRQQAAEHQSCLK
;
A
#
# COMPACT_ATOMS: atom_id res chain seq x y z
N MET A 1 -54.50 3.72 -9.89
CA MET A 1 -55.35 3.41 -11.06
C MET A 1 -54.93 2.06 -11.57
N SER A 2 -55.82 1.07 -11.39
CA SER A 2 -55.63 -0.35 -11.66
C SER A 2 -55.79 -0.61 -13.16
N SER A 3 -54.77 -1.16 -13.84
CA SER A 3 -54.94 -1.68 -15.19
C SER A 3 -55.60 -3.06 -15.08
N VAL A 4 -56.86 -3.08 -15.47
CA VAL A 4 -57.76 -4.23 -15.56
C VAL A 4 -57.11 -5.38 -16.33
N ASP A 5 -57.22 -6.58 -15.77
CA ASP A 5 -57.00 -7.87 -16.40
C ASP A 5 -57.63 -7.89 -17.80
N GLN A 6 -56.80 -7.87 -18.84
CA GLN A 6 -57.22 -8.27 -20.18
C GLN A 6 -57.02 -9.77 -20.33
N ASN A 7 -57.78 -10.56 -19.57
CA ASN A 7 -58.06 -11.93 -19.96
C ASN A 7 -59.21 -11.88 -20.97
N PRO A 8 -59.03 -12.34 -22.22
CA PRO A 8 -60.15 -12.45 -23.15
C PRO A 8 -61.09 -13.51 -22.58
N VAL A 9 -62.22 -13.07 -22.05
CA VAL A 9 -63.34 -13.95 -21.71
C VAL A 9 -63.87 -14.46 -23.05
N HIS A 10 -63.32 -15.58 -23.52
CA HIS A 10 -63.93 -16.32 -24.61
C HIS A 10 -65.31 -16.75 -24.12
N ASP A 11 -66.34 -16.43 -24.90
CA ASP A 11 -67.73 -16.76 -24.59
C ASP A 11 -67.87 -18.28 -24.52
N LEU A 12 -67.72 -18.84 -23.31
CA LEU A 12 -67.61 -20.29 -23.07
C LEU A 12 -68.86 -21.05 -23.56
N GLU A 13 -69.99 -20.35 -23.66
CA GLU A 13 -71.27 -20.86 -24.15
C GLU A 13 -71.27 -21.11 -25.68
N SER A 14 -70.30 -20.57 -26.43
CA SER A 14 -70.20 -20.69 -27.89
C SER A 14 -69.26 -21.80 -28.38
N LEU A 15 -68.50 -22.44 -27.49
CA LEU A 15 -67.46 -23.41 -27.83
C LEU A 15 -67.98 -24.86 -27.81
N ASN A 16 -67.53 -25.67 -28.75
CA ASN A 16 -67.80 -27.11 -28.73
C ASN A 16 -66.89 -27.84 -27.72
N TRP A 17 -67.16 -29.13 -27.46
CA TRP A 17 -66.42 -29.90 -26.44
C TRP A 17 -64.92 -30.06 -26.75
N ASP A 18 -64.56 -30.17 -28.03
CA ASP A 18 -63.17 -30.28 -28.49
C ASP A 18 -62.41 -28.95 -28.37
N ASP A 19 -63.10 -27.82 -28.60
CA ASP A 19 -62.56 -26.48 -28.40
C ASP A 19 -62.32 -26.20 -26.91
N LEU A 20 -63.24 -26.62 -26.03
CA LEU A 20 -63.07 -26.52 -24.57
C LEU A 20 -61.89 -27.36 -24.07
N LEU A 21 -61.72 -28.59 -24.60
CA LEU A 21 -60.56 -29.42 -24.29
C LEU A 21 -59.25 -28.79 -24.75
N SER A 22 -59.24 -28.20 -25.96
CA SER A 22 -58.08 -27.55 -26.53
C SER A 22 -57.70 -26.29 -25.75
N LEU A 23 -58.69 -25.48 -25.36
CA LEU A 23 -58.51 -24.31 -24.49
C LEU A 23 -57.94 -24.73 -23.13
N LYS A 24 -58.50 -25.78 -22.51
CA LYS A 24 -58.00 -26.33 -21.23
C LYS A 24 -56.55 -26.78 -21.34
N ARG A 25 -56.18 -27.51 -22.39
CA ARG A 25 -54.80 -27.97 -22.61
C ARG A 25 -53.85 -26.80 -22.82
N SER A 26 -54.27 -25.79 -23.59
CA SER A 26 -53.49 -24.56 -23.82
C SER A 26 -53.27 -23.79 -22.52
N GLN A 27 -54.32 -23.57 -21.73
CA GLN A 27 -54.22 -22.89 -20.43
C GLN A 27 -53.36 -23.67 -19.43
N LEU A 28 -53.48 -25.01 -19.39
CA LEU A 28 -52.63 -25.86 -18.55
C LEU A 28 -51.15 -25.72 -18.91
N ASN A 29 -50.83 -25.70 -20.21
CA ASN A 29 -49.46 -25.50 -20.68
C ASN A 29 -48.95 -24.09 -20.33
N GLN A 30 -49.77 -23.05 -20.49
CA GLN A 30 -49.42 -21.69 -20.07
C GLN A 30 -49.16 -21.59 -18.56
N ILE A 31 -50.00 -22.21 -17.73
CA ILE A 31 -49.81 -22.28 -16.27
C ILE A 31 -48.49 -22.99 -15.93
N LYS A 32 -48.21 -24.10 -16.61
CA LYS A 32 -46.96 -24.85 -16.40
C LYS A 32 -45.75 -24.01 -16.77
N ASP A 33 -45.75 -23.36 -17.93
CA ASP A 33 -44.66 -22.49 -18.39
C ASP A 33 -44.43 -21.31 -17.45
N LEU A 34 -45.51 -20.68 -16.94
CA LEU A 34 -45.41 -19.61 -15.93
C LEU A 34 -44.86 -20.14 -14.60
N THR A 35 -45.29 -21.32 -14.17
CA THR A 35 -44.80 -21.96 -12.93
C THR A 35 -43.31 -22.28 -13.04
N ASP A 36 -42.87 -22.84 -14.16
CA ASP A 36 -41.46 -23.16 -14.41
C ASP A 36 -40.59 -21.88 -14.43
N LYS A 37 -41.08 -20.79 -15.04
CA LYS A 37 -40.42 -19.47 -15.01
C LYS A 37 -40.32 -18.88 -13.62
N ILE A 38 -41.39 -18.95 -12.83
CA ILE A 38 -41.39 -18.47 -11.43
C ILE A 38 -40.35 -19.25 -10.61
N ILE A 39 -40.34 -20.58 -10.74
CA ILE A 39 -39.39 -21.44 -10.04
C ILE A 39 -37.95 -21.10 -10.42
N ASP A 40 -37.67 -20.90 -11.71
CA ASP A 40 -36.33 -20.52 -12.17
C ASP A 40 -35.87 -19.17 -11.60
N ILE A 41 -36.74 -18.16 -11.62
CA ILE A 41 -36.42 -16.84 -11.07
C ILE A 41 -36.16 -16.92 -9.55
N GLU A 42 -37.04 -17.59 -8.81
CA GLU A 42 -36.96 -17.70 -7.36
C GLU A 42 -35.77 -18.54 -6.88
N LYS A 43 -35.61 -19.75 -7.44
CA LYS A 43 -34.64 -20.73 -6.92
C LYS A 43 -33.25 -20.58 -7.52
N ASN A 44 -33.15 -20.18 -8.79
CA ASN A 44 -31.88 -20.14 -9.50
C ASN A 44 -31.37 -18.70 -9.62
N ARG A 45 -32.13 -17.83 -10.29
CA ARG A 45 -31.64 -16.51 -10.72
C ARG A 45 -31.41 -15.56 -9.54
N PHE A 46 -32.36 -15.44 -8.62
CA PHE A 46 -32.17 -14.60 -7.43
C PHE A 46 -31.07 -15.11 -6.51
N ARG A 47 -30.98 -16.43 -6.34
CA ARG A 47 -29.92 -17.05 -5.54
C ARG A 47 -28.55 -16.70 -6.10
N LEU A 48 -28.34 -16.93 -7.39
CA LEU A 48 -27.07 -16.64 -8.07
C LEU A 48 -26.69 -15.16 -7.98
N ILE A 49 -27.65 -14.25 -8.18
CA ILE A 49 -27.39 -12.82 -8.05
C ILE A 49 -27.00 -12.44 -6.62
N ASN A 50 -27.70 -12.97 -5.61
CA ASN A 50 -27.36 -12.69 -4.20
C ASN A 50 -25.97 -13.22 -3.84
N GLU A 51 -25.61 -14.42 -4.30
CA GLU A 51 -24.27 -15.00 -4.11
C GLU A 51 -23.21 -14.12 -4.76
N ASN A 52 -23.42 -13.67 -6.00
CA ASN A 52 -22.50 -12.78 -6.71
C ASN A 52 -22.36 -11.41 -6.02
N ILE A 53 -23.47 -10.81 -5.55
CA ILE A 53 -23.42 -9.55 -4.79
C ILE A 53 -22.59 -9.75 -3.51
N GLN A 54 -22.77 -10.85 -2.80
CA GLN A 54 -22.02 -11.12 -1.59
C GLN A 54 -20.52 -11.31 -1.88
N GLN A 55 -20.17 -12.02 -2.95
CA GLN A 55 -18.78 -12.19 -3.36
C GLN A 55 -18.11 -10.85 -3.72
N GLU A 56 -18.78 -10.00 -4.49
CA GLU A 56 -18.24 -8.68 -4.84
C GLU A 56 -18.14 -7.75 -3.61
N LYS A 57 -19.09 -7.81 -2.68
CA LYS A 57 -18.99 -7.10 -1.40
C LYS A 57 -17.80 -7.57 -0.57
N ASN A 58 -17.55 -8.88 -0.50
CA ASN A 58 -16.38 -9.42 0.21
C ASN A 58 -15.07 -8.94 -0.42
N LYS A 59 -14.99 -8.92 -1.76
CA LYS A 59 -13.83 -8.34 -2.49
C LYS A 59 -13.64 -6.86 -2.12
N LEU A 60 -14.72 -6.09 -2.10
CA LEU A 60 -14.68 -4.67 -1.73
C LEU A 60 -14.15 -4.46 -0.31
N VAL A 61 -14.63 -5.23 0.66
CA VAL A 61 -14.15 -5.20 2.05
C VAL A 61 -12.65 -5.51 2.11
N ASN A 62 -12.19 -6.56 1.44
CA ASN A 62 -10.77 -6.93 1.42
C ASN A 62 -9.89 -5.82 0.83
N MET A 63 -10.30 -5.23 -0.29
CA MET A 63 -9.56 -4.12 -0.92
C MET A 63 -9.54 -2.86 -0.04
N THR A 64 -10.64 -2.58 0.64
CA THR A 64 -10.75 -1.43 1.57
C THR A 64 -9.86 -1.62 2.80
N THR A 65 -9.84 -2.84 3.36
CA THR A 65 -8.93 -3.21 4.45
C THR A 65 -7.47 -3.09 4.03
N ARG A 66 -7.12 -3.57 2.82
CA ARG A 66 -5.76 -3.41 2.29
C ARG A 66 -5.37 -1.95 2.10
N LEU A 67 -6.27 -1.09 1.62
CA LEU A 67 -6.02 0.36 1.54
C LEU A 67 -5.73 0.98 2.91
N ALA A 68 -6.47 0.58 3.94
CA ALA A 68 -6.22 1.06 5.30
C ALA A 68 -4.82 0.63 5.80
N GLN A 69 -4.42 -0.62 5.53
CA GLN A 69 -3.08 -1.13 5.85
C GLN A 69 -1.99 -0.32 5.11
N ILE A 70 -2.11 -0.14 3.79
CA ILE A 70 -1.15 0.65 3.01
C ILE A 70 -1.02 2.07 3.57
N ARG A 71 -2.13 2.69 4.00
CA ARG A 71 -2.08 4.03 4.61
C ARG A 71 -1.25 4.04 5.89
N THR A 72 -1.36 3.00 6.73
CA THR A 72 -0.53 2.87 7.93
C THR A 72 0.94 2.62 7.60
N GLU A 73 1.22 1.77 6.60
CA GLU A 73 2.58 1.50 6.11
C GLU A 73 3.24 2.77 5.55
N MET A 74 2.50 3.53 4.74
CA MET A 74 2.97 4.79 4.15
C MET A 74 3.28 5.84 5.22
N ASN A 75 2.41 5.98 6.23
CA ASN A 75 2.65 6.89 7.36
C ASN A 75 3.90 6.48 8.16
N SER A 76 4.09 5.19 8.42
CA SER A 76 5.26 4.66 9.10
C SER A 76 6.55 4.97 8.31
N ASN A 77 6.55 4.65 7.01
CA ASN A 77 7.68 4.88 6.11
C ASN A 77 8.01 6.38 5.98
N ASN A 78 7.00 7.25 5.89
CA ASN A 78 7.20 8.71 5.88
C ASN A 78 7.84 9.21 7.19
N SER A 79 7.42 8.66 8.33
CA SER A 79 7.97 9.02 9.65
C SER A 79 9.44 8.57 9.77
N GLN A 80 9.76 7.39 9.26
CA GLN A 80 11.14 6.90 9.16
C GLN A 80 11.99 7.77 8.22
N LEU A 81 11.46 8.15 7.06
CA LEU A 81 12.15 9.02 6.10
C LEU A 81 12.45 10.40 6.68
N LEU A 82 11.51 10.97 7.45
CA LEU A 82 11.70 12.24 8.16
C LEU A 82 12.86 12.11 9.17
N THR A 83 12.83 11.06 9.98
CA THR A 83 13.89 10.77 10.96
C THR A 83 15.27 10.62 10.30
N ILE A 84 15.33 9.92 9.17
CA ILE A 84 16.58 9.77 8.39
C ILE A 84 17.01 11.11 7.80
N SER A 85 16.10 11.92 7.26
CA SER A 85 16.42 13.26 6.76
C SER A 85 17.00 14.17 7.85
N GLU A 86 16.45 14.11 9.06
CA GLU A 86 17.01 14.84 10.21
C GLU A 86 18.43 14.37 10.55
N LYS A 87 18.67 13.05 10.56
CA LYS A 87 20.01 12.49 10.78
C LYS A 87 20.98 12.93 9.69
N ILE A 88 20.59 12.85 8.42
CA ILE A 88 21.40 13.33 7.28
C ILE A 88 21.73 14.81 7.45
N SER A 89 20.75 15.64 7.80
CA SER A 89 20.95 17.08 8.01
C SER A 89 21.95 17.35 9.13
N LYS A 90 21.81 16.67 10.27
CA LYS A 90 22.75 16.76 11.40
C LYS A 90 24.16 16.34 11.00
N SER A 91 24.30 15.21 10.29
CA SER A 91 25.60 14.73 9.82
C SER A 91 26.24 15.66 8.79
N LYS A 92 25.47 16.21 7.85
CA LYS A 92 25.96 17.23 6.90
C LYS A 92 26.43 18.49 7.62
N ASN A 93 25.69 18.95 8.62
CA ASN A 93 26.09 20.10 9.43
C ASN A 93 27.40 19.81 10.19
N PHE A 94 27.51 18.63 10.81
CA PHE A 94 28.75 18.20 11.45
C PHE A 94 29.94 18.21 10.48
N VAL A 95 29.80 17.60 9.30
CA VAL A 95 30.86 17.56 8.29
C VAL A 95 31.20 18.96 7.78
N SER A 96 30.23 19.86 7.63
CA SER A 96 30.48 21.25 7.23
C SER A 96 31.27 22.03 8.29
N ILE A 97 30.90 21.88 9.57
CA ILE A 97 31.56 22.60 10.68
C ILE A 97 32.95 22.02 10.96
N MET A 98 33.06 20.69 11.02
CA MET A 98 34.31 20.03 11.38
C MET A 98 35.26 19.91 10.18
N GLY A 99 34.72 19.77 8.97
CA GLY A 99 35.51 19.71 7.74
C GLY A 99 36.27 20.99 7.44
N THR A 100 35.71 22.15 7.78
CA THR A 100 36.43 23.44 7.67
C THR A 100 37.50 23.63 8.75
N ARG A 101 37.46 22.82 9.81
CA ARG A 101 38.41 22.81 10.93
C ARG A 101 39.42 21.67 10.84
N LEU A 102 39.38 20.90 9.75
CA LEU A 102 40.33 19.81 9.53
C LEU A 102 41.75 20.36 9.42
N PRO A 103 42.73 19.69 10.03
CA PRO A 103 44.13 19.99 9.81
C PRO A 103 44.49 19.79 8.34
N SER A 104 45.36 20.64 7.80
CA SER A 104 45.96 20.44 6.47
C SER A 104 46.99 19.31 6.46
N ASP A 105 47.37 18.82 7.64
CA ASP A 105 48.38 17.78 7.82
C ASP A 105 47.85 16.43 7.29
N ASN A 106 48.71 15.70 6.59
CA ASN A 106 48.39 14.38 6.09
C ASN A 106 48.33 13.37 7.25
N GLU A 107 47.35 12.46 7.21
CA GLU A 107 47.15 11.40 8.23
C GLU A 107 48.43 10.56 8.42
N VAL A 108 49.14 10.25 7.33
CA VAL A 108 50.40 9.48 7.37
C VAL A 108 51.50 10.21 8.14
N ASP A 109 51.59 11.53 7.95
CA ASP A 109 52.60 12.35 8.62
C ASP A 109 52.25 12.55 10.10
N LEU A 110 50.97 12.72 10.42
CA LEU A 110 50.49 12.78 11.81
C LEU A 110 50.76 11.48 12.58
N VAL A 111 50.56 10.31 11.96
CA VAL A 111 50.91 9.01 12.55
C VAL A 111 52.41 8.92 12.79
N ARG A 112 53.24 9.32 11.82
CA ARG A 112 54.70 9.30 11.98
C ARG A 112 55.17 10.23 13.10
N ILE A 113 54.60 11.43 13.20
CA ILE A 113 54.87 12.38 14.28
C ILE A 113 54.50 11.75 15.63
N LEU A 114 53.30 11.18 15.74
CA LEU A 114 52.84 10.51 16.95
C LEU A 114 53.78 9.39 17.38
N GLU A 115 54.15 8.48 16.47
CA GLU A 115 55.06 7.36 16.74
C GLU A 115 56.46 7.83 17.14
N SER A 116 56.99 8.86 16.46
CA SER A 116 58.32 9.40 16.76
C SER A 116 58.36 10.10 18.13
N SER A 117 57.32 10.85 18.48
CA SER A 117 57.18 11.53 19.77
C SER A 117 56.95 10.53 20.91
N GLN A 118 56.11 9.52 20.69
CA GLN A 118 55.87 8.43 21.63
C GLN A 118 57.18 7.68 21.93
N LYS A 119 57.93 7.31 20.88
CA LYS A 119 59.23 6.64 21.02
C LYS A 119 60.24 7.51 21.78
N LEU A 120 60.27 8.82 21.55
CA LEU A 120 61.17 9.73 22.25
C LEU A 120 60.87 9.80 23.76
N VAL A 121 59.59 9.75 24.14
CA VAL A 121 59.13 9.73 25.53
C VAL A 121 59.40 8.37 26.18
N ASP A 122 59.00 7.28 25.53
CA ASP A 122 59.12 5.90 26.05
C ASP A 122 60.57 5.46 26.21
N GLU A 123 61.43 5.78 25.24
CA GLU A 123 62.87 5.48 25.30
C GLU A 123 63.64 6.48 26.18
N LYS A 124 62.96 7.47 26.79
CA LYS A 124 63.56 8.55 27.59
C LYS A 124 64.70 9.29 26.88
N ARG A 125 64.57 9.51 25.57
CA ARG A 125 65.60 10.11 24.71
C ARG A 125 65.59 11.64 24.69
N TYR A 126 64.89 12.26 25.65
CA TYR A 126 64.83 13.72 25.82
C TYR A 126 66.02 14.23 26.66
N LYS A 127 66.53 15.42 26.33
CA LYS A 127 67.67 16.03 27.03
C LYS A 127 67.29 16.76 28.32
N ASN A 128 66.03 17.20 28.43
CA ASN A 128 65.50 17.93 29.58
C ASN A 128 63.97 17.82 29.67
N GLU A 129 63.39 18.20 30.81
CA GLU A 129 61.93 18.13 31.06
C GLU A 129 61.14 19.02 30.06
N ARG A 130 61.75 20.09 29.56
CA ARG A 130 61.12 20.95 28.55
C ARG A 130 60.91 20.21 27.23
N GLN A 131 61.91 19.48 26.74
CA GLN A 131 61.79 18.64 25.54
C GLN A 131 60.78 17.51 25.70
N LYS A 132 60.70 16.92 26.90
CA LYS A 132 59.68 15.93 27.21
C LYS A 132 58.27 16.54 27.14
N ASN A 133 58.06 17.71 27.73
CA ASN A 133 56.77 18.41 27.70
C ASN A 133 56.39 18.83 26.27
N GLU A 134 57.36 19.25 25.47
CA GLU A 134 57.15 19.56 24.05
C GLU A 134 56.76 18.32 23.25
N ALA A 135 57.45 17.19 23.44
CA ALA A 135 57.10 15.92 22.81
C ALA A 135 55.68 15.45 23.19
N LEU A 136 55.30 15.55 24.47
CA LEU A 136 53.94 15.24 24.94
C LEU A 136 52.89 16.18 24.32
N SER A 137 53.20 17.47 24.19
CA SER A 137 52.31 18.45 23.55
C SER A 137 52.08 18.13 22.07
N VAL A 138 53.17 17.87 21.32
CA VAL A 138 53.11 17.47 19.91
C VAL A 138 52.34 16.16 19.73
N MET A 139 52.54 15.21 20.64
CA MET A 139 51.83 13.93 20.63
C MET A 139 50.33 14.12 20.86
N ASN A 140 49.94 14.98 21.80
CA ASN A 140 48.54 15.31 22.04
C ASN A 140 47.90 16.04 20.84
N ASP A 141 48.59 17.01 20.24
CA ASP A 141 48.11 17.70 19.04
C ASP A 141 47.92 16.73 17.87
N ALA A 142 48.92 15.92 17.55
CA ALA A 142 48.85 14.92 16.49
C ALA A 142 47.72 13.91 16.72
N SER A 143 47.53 13.45 17.96
CA SER A 143 46.43 12.55 18.34
C SER A 143 45.06 13.20 18.13
N MET A 144 44.88 14.43 18.60
CA MET A 144 43.61 15.17 18.45
C MET A 144 43.26 15.40 16.96
N LYS A 145 44.27 15.73 16.14
CA LYS A 145 44.13 15.89 14.69
C LYS A 145 43.71 14.59 14.00
N LEU A 146 44.33 13.46 14.35
CA LEU A 146 43.96 12.14 13.83
C LEU A 146 42.52 11.76 14.21
N GLU A 147 42.11 11.99 15.45
CA GLU A 147 40.74 11.71 15.88
C GLU A 147 39.70 12.57 15.16
N ALA A 148 40.01 13.83 14.85
CA ALA A 148 39.15 14.68 14.04
C ALA A 148 38.99 14.14 12.60
N ILE A 149 40.08 13.68 11.98
CA ILE A 149 40.06 13.04 10.65
C ILE A 149 39.19 11.79 10.66
N LYS A 150 39.40 10.90 11.65
CA LYS A 150 38.61 9.68 11.81
C LYS A 150 37.13 9.98 12.01
N ALA A 151 36.78 10.93 12.87
CA ALA A 151 35.39 11.30 13.15
C ALA A 151 34.66 11.74 11.87
N ILE A 152 35.31 12.55 11.02
CA ILE A 152 34.71 12.99 9.75
C ILE A 152 34.57 11.83 8.76
N ARG A 153 35.56 10.94 8.68
CA ARG A 153 35.47 9.72 7.85
C ARG A 153 34.27 8.87 8.26
N THR A 154 34.13 8.58 9.56
CA THR A 154 33.00 7.81 10.09
C THR A 154 31.65 8.47 9.80
N VAL A 155 31.54 9.80 9.97
CA VAL A 155 30.28 10.49 9.68
C VAL A 155 29.96 10.52 8.18
N ASN A 156 30.97 10.58 7.31
CA ASN A 156 30.78 10.46 5.86
C ASN A 156 30.31 9.06 5.46
N GLU A 157 30.86 8.00 6.06
CA GLU A 157 30.39 6.63 5.87
C GLU A 157 28.93 6.48 6.32
N GLN A 158 28.59 6.98 7.51
CA GLN A 158 27.21 7.00 8.00
C GLN A 158 26.27 7.79 7.07
N LEU A 159 26.74 8.88 6.45
CA LEU A 159 25.96 9.64 5.47
C LEU A 159 25.64 8.81 4.23
N ILE A 160 26.59 8.00 3.74
CA ILE A 160 26.38 7.11 2.59
C ILE A 160 25.27 6.10 2.94
N ASP A 161 25.35 5.47 4.11
CA ASP A 161 24.36 4.50 4.57
C ASP A 161 22.97 5.12 4.76
N LEU A 162 22.91 6.31 5.39
CA LEU A 162 21.64 7.02 5.60
C LEU A 162 20.99 7.43 4.27
N ASN A 163 21.78 7.88 3.28
CA ASN A 163 21.27 8.19 1.95
C ASN A 163 20.74 6.92 1.26
N ALA A 164 21.44 5.79 1.37
CA ALA A 164 21.00 4.52 0.82
C ALA A 164 19.66 4.07 1.44
N GLN A 165 19.53 4.17 2.77
CA GLN A 165 18.28 3.88 3.49
C GLN A 165 17.13 4.80 3.05
N ALA A 166 17.41 6.10 2.89
CA ALA A 166 16.41 7.07 2.44
C ALA A 166 15.90 6.74 1.02
N GLU A 167 16.79 6.37 0.10
CA GLU A 167 16.40 5.98 -1.25
C GLU A 167 15.59 4.68 -1.27
N GLU A 168 15.91 3.71 -0.41
CA GLU A 168 15.13 2.48 -0.32
C GLU A 168 13.70 2.75 0.19
N ILE A 169 13.55 3.58 1.23
CA ILE A 169 12.22 3.97 1.72
C ILE A 169 11.42 4.71 0.64
N LYS A 170 12.06 5.59 -0.14
CA LYS A 170 11.39 6.27 -1.28
C LYS A 170 10.88 5.29 -2.32
N LYS A 171 11.63 4.23 -2.65
CA LYS A 171 11.16 3.18 -3.57
C LYS A 171 9.95 2.45 -3.00
N ILE A 172 9.98 2.08 -1.73
CA ILE A 172 8.85 1.43 -1.05
C ILE A 172 7.62 2.33 -1.11
N LEU A 173 7.75 3.62 -0.78
CA LEU A 173 6.65 4.59 -0.87
C LEU A 173 6.05 4.66 -2.27
N LYS A 174 6.89 4.67 -3.32
CA LYS A 174 6.42 4.67 -4.72
C LYS A 174 5.65 3.39 -5.08
N ILE A 175 6.09 2.24 -4.58
CA ILE A 175 5.38 0.96 -4.77
C ILE A 175 4.00 1.02 -4.10
N LEU A 176 3.95 1.49 -2.85
CA LEU A 176 2.69 1.63 -2.11
C LEU A 176 1.73 2.61 -2.79
N GLU A 177 2.22 3.72 -3.33
CA GLU A 177 1.40 4.70 -4.07
C GLU A 177 0.80 4.11 -5.36
N ASN A 178 1.58 3.31 -6.09
CA ASN A 178 1.08 2.58 -7.25
C ASN A 178 0.02 1.53 -6.85
N GLU A 179 0.23 0.83 -5.72
CA GLU A 179 -0.74 -0.13 -5.19
C GLU A 179 -2.06 0.55 -4.81
N VAL A 180 -2.01 1.73 -4.17
CA VAL A 180 -3.20 2.54 -3.85
C VAL A 180 -3.99 2.87 -5.12
N THR A 181 -3.32 3.40 -6.14
CA THR A 181 -3.96 3.77 -7.41
C THR A 181 -4.63 2.57 -8.08
N THR A 182 -3.95 1.42 -8.05
CA THR A 182 -4.46 0.16 -8.58
C THR A 182 -5.69 -0.33 -7.81
N LEU A 183 -5.65 -0.28 -6.47
CA LEU A 183 -6.76 -0.69 -5.61
C LEU A 183 -7.96 0.24 -5.76
N GLN A 184 -7.76 1.55 -5.87
CA GLN A 184 -8.83 2.51 -6.11
C GLN A 184 -9.57 2.22 -7.42
N THR A 185 -8.83 1.90 -8.49
CA THR A 185 -9.42 1.51 -9.78
C THR A 185 -10.24 0.23 -9.64
N LYS A 186 -9.68 -0.80 -8.99
CA LYS A 186 -10.40 -2.07 -8.75
C LYS A 186 -11.64 -1.89 -7.88
N ILE A 187 -11.61 -1.00 -6.89
CA ILE A 187 -12.76 -0.68 -6.04
C ILE A 187 -13.87 -0.02 -6.84
N ALA A 188 -13.54 0.91 -7.74
CA ALA A 188 -14.51 1.54 -8.63
C ALA A 188 -15.14 0.50 -9.57
N ASP A 189 -14.34 -0.40 -10.13
CA ASP A 189 -14.83 -1.49 -10.98
C ASP A 189 -15.77 -2.44 -10.24
N THR A 190 -15.42 -2.82 -8.99
CA THR A 190 -16.28 -3.66 -8.15
C THR A 190 -17.57 -2.96 -7.77
N HIS A 191 -17.56 -1.66 -7.47
CA HIS A 191 -18.79 -0.89 -7.26
C HIS A 191 -19.70 -0.94 -8.50
N ASN A 192 -19.14 -0.67 -9.69
CA ASN A 192 -19.88 -0.75 -10.94
C ASN A 192 -20.48 -2.15 -11.19
N LYS A 193 -19.77 -3.21 -10.82
CA LYS A 193 -20.28 -4.60 -10.90
C LYS A 193 -21.44 -4.82 -9.93
N ILE A 194 -21.32 -4.37 -8.68
CA ILE A 194 -22.37 -4.48 -7.68
C ILE A 194 -23.63 -3.73 -8.14
N ASP A 195 -23.49 -2.53 -8.68
CA ASP A 195 -24.63 -1.75 -9.19
C ASP A 195 -25.33 -2.46 -10.35
N LYS A 196 -24.57 -3.02 -11.30
CA LYS A 196 -25.13 -3.85 -12.38
C LYS A 196 -25.87 -5.08 -11.86
N LEU A 197 -25.34 -5.74 -10.83
CA LEU A 197 -26.01 -6.88 -10.18
C LEU A 197 -27.32 -6.46 -9.51
N PHE A 198 -27.37 -5.29 -8.86
CA PHE A 198 -28.61 -4.76 -8.29
C PHE A 198 -29.64 -4.37 -9.35
N VAL A 199 -29.22 -3.79 -10.48
CA VAL A 199 -30.11 -3.52 -11.62
C VAL A 199 -30.69 -4.83 -12.16
N SER A 200 -29.85 -5.84 -12.38
CA SER A 200 -30.28 -7.17 -12.83
C SER A 200 -31.25 -7.83 -11.84
N LYS A 201 -31.00 -7.70 -10.53
CA LYS A 201 -31.92 -8.17 -9.48
C LYS A 201 -33.30 -7.53 -9.59
N ARG A 202 -33.36 -6.21 -9.80
CA ARG A 202 -34.64 -5.49 -9.96
C ARG A 202 -35.38 -5.93 -11.22
N GLN A 203 -34.67 -6.17 -12.32
CA GLN A 203 -35.26 -6.67 -13.55
C GLN A 203 -35.88 -8.06 -13.35
N GLN A 204 -35.19 -8.96 -12.64
CA GLN A 204 -35.72 -10.28 -12.28
C GLN A 204 -36.96 -10.19 -11.39
N ALA A 205 -37.00 -9.24 -10.45
CA ALA A 205 -38.19 -8.99 -9.63
C ALA A 205 -39.38 -8.47 -10.45
N ALA A 206 -39.13 -7.61 -11.45
CA ALA A 206 -40.18 -7.16 -12.36
C ALA A 206 -40.71 -8.30 -13.23
N GLU A 207 -39.82 -9.18 -13.72
CA GLU A 207 -40.18 -10.37 -14.50
C GLU A 207 -41.03 -11.34 -13.66
N HIS A 208 -40.61 -11.63 -12.42
CA HIS A 208 -41.36 -12.44 -11.47
C HIS A 208 -42.76 -11.88 -11.21
N GLN A 209 -42.86 -10.56 -10.96
CA GLN A 209 -44.14 -9.90 -10.75
C GLN A 209 -45.04 -9.95 -11.99
N SER A 210 -44.46 -9.96 -13.20
CA SER A 210 -45.20 -10.11 -14.45
C SER A 210 -45.70 -11.53 -14.67
N CYS A 211 -45.04 -12.56 -14.13
CA CYS A 211 -45.51 -13.94 -14.20
C CYS A 211 -46.65 -14.24 -13.21
N LEU A 212 -46.83 -13.39 -12.21
CA LEU A 212 -47.89 -13.49 -11.19
C LEU A 212 -49.16 -12.69 -11.54
N LYS A 213 -49.12 -11.92 -12.63
CA LYS A 213 -50.28 -11.24 -13.21
C LYS A 213 -50.85 -12.11 -14.32
#